data_AF-A0A1G0E1P4-F1
#
_entry.id   AF-A0A1G0E1P4-F1
#
_cell.length_a   1.000
_cell.length_b   1.000
_cell.length_c   1.000
_cell.angle_alpha   90.00
_cell.angle_beta   90.00
_cell.angle_gamma   90.00
#
_symmetry.space_group_name_H-M   'P 1'
#
loop_
_entity.id
_entity.type
_entity.pdbx_description
1 polymer ?
#
loop_
_entity_poly.entity_id
_entity_poly.type
_entity_poly.pdbx_seq_one_letter_code
_entity_poly.pdbx_strand_id
1 'polypeptide(L)'
;MITFFARGIAVFACVLTIPLSVAFALEPGESIVLDPVTGNYKLTYTDKLKGGVKVFKHATFFPATKIVPAIDSKFHLDQAEAVIYSYSISSGEQSRQILTTFRLALVGKVVGSQDLPTNMQTSTVAQAFAVLKANELALATPGGWRGSISTYENGASVNWHPVDSTAGIQPKGHVKGFGFSSQGLPGLGVAQLEGESDAINGYSGEGPDSDSDIGRQIQVLEDNDFVARIAAVPTIAVHTPFDPAVTLERIQTHMHTWIAMQLLDPAFSSQLDRYFQSAISAYRLNQPKVGKKQIQTMRELIKKEHADADREDDDDDRGERGDHDDKNKRALIDKLAARILDFDLKYVTKRMGGDKDD
;
A
#
# COMPACT_ATOMS: atom_id res chain seq x y z
N MET A 1 -37.65 -23.39 -18.58
CA MET A 1 -38.28 -22.37 -17.73
C MET A 1 -37.35 -22.17 -16.54
N ILE A 2 -36.67 -21.02 -16.55
CA ILE A 2 -35.75 -20.44 -15.53
C ILE A 2 -34.58 -21.33 -15.07
N THR A 3 -33.49 -21.26 -15.82
CA THR A 3 -32.13 -21.66 -15.40
C THR A 3 -31.39 -20.40 -14.96
N PHE A 4 -31.17 -20.21 -13.65
CA PHE A 4 -30.32 -19.13 -13.14
C PHE A 4 -28.85 -19.55 -13.25
N PHE A 5 -28.16 -19.06 -14.28
CA PHE A 5 -26.70 -19.06 -14.33
C PHE A 5 -26.18 -17.91 -13.48
N ALA A 6 -25.74 -18.20 -12.26
CA ALA A 6 -24.94 -17.27 -11.47
C ALA A 6 -23.50 -17.29 -12.03
N ARG A 7 -23.20 -16.32 -12.91
CA ARG A 7 -21.82 -15.93 -13.23
C ARG A 7 -21.29 -15.11 -12.04
N GLY A 8 -20.70 -15.80 -11.07
CA GLY A 8 -19.91 -15.17 -10.03
C GLY A 8 -18.58 -14.71 -10.62
N ILE A 9 -18.38 -13.40 -10.71
CA ILE A 9 -17.05 -12.79 -10.79
C ILE A 9 -16.37 -13.20 -9.49
N ALA A 10 -15.47 -14.18 -9.56
CA ALA A 10 -14.54 -14.46 -8.48
C ALA A 10 -13.58 -13.29 -8.41
N VAL A 11 -13.98 -12.23 -7.70
CA VAL A 11 -13.03 -11.31 -7.11
C VAL A 11 -12.22 -12.19 -6.17
N PHE A 12 -11.02 -12.58 -6.61
CA PHE A 12 -10.00 -13.17 -5.75
C PHE A 12 -9.66 -12.09 -4.72
N ALA A 13 -10.49 -11.95 -3.69
CA ALA A 13 -10.01 -11.58 -2.39
C ALA A 13 -9.00 -12.65 -2.05
N CYS A 14 -7.73 -12.38 -2.37
CA CYS A 14 -6.62 -13.11 -1.83
C CYS A 14 -6.68 -12.85 -0.33
N VAL A 15 -7.54 -13.59 0.37
CA VAL A 15 -7.44 -13.81 1.79
C VAL A 15 -6.09 -14.50 1.89
N LEU A 16 -5.05 -13.70 2.11
CA LEU A 16 -3.76 -14.18 2.53
C LEU A 16 -4.05 -14.93 3.83
N THR A 17 -4.26 -16.23 3.71
CA THR A 17 -4.23 -17.14 4.84
C THR A 17 -2.78 -17.13 5.24
N ILE A 18 -2.39 -16.20 6.12
CA ILE A 18 -1.05 -16.14 6.67
C ILE A 18 -0.85 -17.51 7.32
N PRO A 19 0.05 -18.38 6.80
CA PRO A 19 0.39 -19.58 7.52
C PRO A 19 1.14 -19.11 8.77
N LEU A 20 0.46 -19.09 9.92
CA LEU A 20 1.12 -19.05 11.23
C LEU A 20 1.87 -20.37 11.39
N SER A 21 3.01 -20.52 10.70
CA SER A 21 3.87 -21.70 10.76
C SER A 21 5.06 -21.50 11.70
N VAL A 22 4.94 -20.62 12.68
CA VAL A 22 5.83 -20.59 13.85
C VAL A 22 5.15 -21.36 14.97
N ALA A 23 5.51 -22.64 15.13
CA ALA A 23 5.00 -23.49 16.19
C ALA A 23 5.66 -23.11 17.52
N PHE A 24 5.10 -22.11 18.21
CA PHE A 24 5.41 -21.86 19.61
C PHE A 24 4.70 -22.90 20.48
N ALA A 25 5.37 -23.36 21.55
CA ALA A 25 4.86 -24.38 22.43
C ALA A 25 3.96 -23.73 23.48
N LEU A 26 2.69 -23.51 23.11
CA LEU A 26 1.66 -23.01 24.03
C LEU A 26 1.60 -23.85 25.31
N GLU A 27 1.36 -23.20 26.46
CA GLU A 27 1.13 -23.96 27.68
C GLU A 27 -0.12 -24.83 27.52
N PRO A 28 -0.15 -26.06 28.06
CA PRO A 28 -1.33 -26.93 27.91
C PRO A 28 -2.61 -26.25 28.40
N GLY A 29 -3.54 -25.98 27.46
CA GLY A 29 -4.80 -25.28 27.74
C GLY A 29 -4.89 -23.88 27.14
N GLU A 30 -3.77 -23.28 26.74
CA GLU A 30 -3.76 -22.04 25.96
C GLU A 30 -4.13 -22.29 24.50
N SER A 31 -4.83 -21.33 23.90
CA SER A 31 -5.33 -21.49 22.53
C SER A 31 -5.73 -20.16 21.90
N ILE A 32 -5.56 -20.06 20.59
CA ILE A 32 -6.16 -19.04 19.74
C ILE A 32 -7.01 -19.75 18.70
N VAL A 33 -8.33 -19.54 18.72
CA VAL A 33 -9.26 -20.25 17.83
C VAL A 33 -10.14 -19.28 17.08
N LEU A 34 -10.07 -19.28 15.74
CA LEU A 34 -10.96 -18.51 14.88
C LEU A 34 -12.38 -19.09 14.94
N ASP A 35 -13.36 -18.23 15.23
CA ASP A 35 -14.77 -18.52 15.09
C ASP A 35 -15.21 -18.24 13.64
N PRO A 36 -15.54 -19.26 12.82
CA PRO A 36 -15.81 -19.07 11.40
C PRO A 36 -17.13 -18.33 11.13
N VAL A 37 -18.02 -18.21 12.11
CA VAL A 37 -19.31 -17.54 11.96
C VAL A 37 -19.13 -16.03 12.12
N THR A 38 -18.41 -15.63 13.17
CA THR A 38 -18.22 -14.21 13.51
C THR A 38 -16.97 -13.60 12.90
N GLY A 39 -15.98 -14.43 12.59
CA GLY A 39 -14.63 -14.01 12.19
C GLY A 39 -13.79 -13.50 13.37
N ASN A 40 -14.22 -13.68 14.63
CA ASN A 40 -13.45 -13.30 15.82
C ASN A 40 -12.54 -14.43 16.27
N TYR A 41 -11.48 -14.12 17.03
CA TYR A 41 -10.66 -15.14 17.67
C TYR A 41 -11.01 -15.28 19.14
N LYS A 42 -11.24 -16.52 19.59
CA LYS A 42 -11.38 -16.87 20.99
C LYS A 42 -9.99 -17.17 21.54
N LEU A 43 -9.59 -16.42 22.55
CA LEU A 43 -8.31 -16.54 23.22
C LEU A 43 -8.49 -17.27 24.55
N THR A 44 -7.64 -18.26 24.82
CA THR A 44 -7.45 -18.84 26.14
C THR A 44 -5.98 -18.65 26.51
N TYR A 45 -5.71 -17.97 27.61
CA TYR A 45 -4.36 -17.63 28.04
C TYR A 45 -4.21 -17.79 29.55
N THR A 46 -2.98 -17.96 30.01
CA THR A 46 -2.66 -18.07 31.43
C THR A 46 -2.34 -16.69 32.01
N ASP A 47 -3.06 -16.33 33.07
CA ASP A 47 -2.79 -15.15 33.87
C ASP A 47 -2.14 -15.56 35.21
N LYS A 48 -1.23 -14.74 35.73
CA LYS A 48 -0.51 -15.00 37.00
C LYS A 48 -1.08 -14.08 38.09
N LEU A 49 -1.84 -14.68 39.00
CA LEU A 49 -2.36 -13.96 40.17
C LEU A 49 -1.23 -13.60 41.17
N LYS A 50 -1.53 -12.65 42.06
CA LYS A 50 -0.67 -12.36 43.23
C LYS A 50 -0.39 -13.65 43.99
N GLY A 51 0.89 -14.05 44.07
CA GLY A 51 1.32 -15.32 44.65
C GLY A 51 1.74 -16.39 43.63
N GLY A 52 1.76 -16.08 42.33
CA GLY A 52 2.28 -16.96 41.28
C GLY A 52 1.32 -18.07 40.83
N VAL A 53 0.08 -18.04 41.31
CA VAL A 53 -0.96 -19.00 40.90
C VAL A 53 -1.38 -18.68 39.47
N LYS A 54 -1.23 -19.66 38.59
CA LYS A 54 -1.67 -19.61 37.19
C LYS A 54 -3.15 -19.92 37.09
N VAL A 55 -3.90 -19.07 36.39
CA VAL A 55 -5.32 -19.28 36.09
C VAL A 55 -5.58 -19.06 34.61
N PHE A 56 -6.41 -19.90 34.01
CA PHE A 56 -6.85 -19.67 32.63
C PHE A 56 -7.88 -18.53 32.59
N LYS A 57 -7.69 -17.66 31.62
CA LYS A 57 -8.59 -16.57 31.27
C LYS A 57 -9.02 -16.71 29.83
N HIS A 58 -10.17 -16.13 29.52
CA HIS A 58 -10.71 -16.08 28.18
C HIS A 58 -10.84 -14.63 27.73
N ALA A 59 -10.56 -14.38 26.47
CA ALA A 59 -10.81 -13.11 25.82
C ALA A 59 -11.29 -13.34 24.38
N THR A 60 -11.84 -12.29 23.79
CA THR A 60 -12.17 -12.27 22.36
C THR A 60 -11.34 -11.18 21.70
N PHE A 61 -10.65 -11.53 20.63
CA PHE A 61 -10.00 -10.61 19.73
C PHE A 61 -10.94 -10.31 18.57
N PHE A 62 -11.21 -9.03 18.35
CA PHE A 62 -12.13 -8.53 17.32
C PHE A 62 -11.30 -7.93 16.19
N PRO A 63 -11.00 -8.70 15.13
CA PRO A 63 -10.10 -8.21 14.10
C PRO A 63 -10.72 -7.02 13.38
N ALA A 64 -9.89 -6.02 13.08
CA ALA A 64 -10.15 -4.91 12.19
C ALA A 64 -10.18 -5.32 10.70
N THR A 65 -10.03 -6.62 10.40
CA THR A 65 -9.99 -7.11 9.02
C THR A 65 -11.35 -7.44 8.39
N LYS A 66 -12.50 -7.14 9.02
CA LYS A 66 -13.84 -7.45 8.45
C LYS A 66 -14.30 -6.36 7.49
N ILE A 67 -13.37 -5.85 6.70
CA ILE A 67 -13.56 -4.90 5.62
C ILE A 67 -13.10 -5.51 4.28
N VAL A 68 -13.64 -5.01 3.17
CA VAL A 68 -13.28 -5.41 1.80
C VAL A 68 -12.89 -4.18 0.99
N PRO A 69 -11.82 -3.47 1.41
CA PRO A 69 -11.47 -2.19 0.83
C PRO A 69 -11.02 -2.34 -0.62
N ALA A 70 -11.17 -1.26 -1.38
CA ALA A 70 -10.48 -1.05 -2.64
C ALA A 70 -9.86 0.35 -2.68
N ILE A 71 -8.72 0.46 -3.36
CA ILE A 71 -7.95 1.69 -3.50
C ILE A 71 -7.82 2.01 -4.98
N ASP A 72 -8.21 3.22 -5.36
CA ASP A 72 -7.80 3.82 -6.62
C ASP A 72 -6.63 4.78 -6.36
N SER A 73 -5.57 4.65 -7.16
CA SER A 73 -4.35 5.44 -7.05
C SER A 73 -4.16 6.27 -8.32
N LYS A 74 -4.01 7.58 -8.17
CA LYS A 74 -3.65 8.51 -9.24
C LYS A 74 -2.34 9.20 -8.90
N PHE A 75 -1.51 9.43 -9.91
CA PHE A 75 -0.26 10.15 -9.75
C PHE A 75 0.08 10.94 -11.01
N HIS A 76 0.65 12.13 -10.83
CA HIS A 76 1.07 13.02 -11.91
C HIS A 76 2.21 13.92 -11.44
N LEU A 77 2.93 14.55 -12.38
CA LEU A 77 3.95 15.54 -12.06
C LEU A 77 3.33 16.93 -11.85
N ASP A 78 3.79 17.65 -10.84
CA ASP A 78 3.50 19.06 -10.67
C ASP A 78 4.48 19.95 -11.47
N GLN A 79 4.31 21.27 -11.36
CA GLN A 79 5.18 22.25 -12.02
C GLN A 79 6.61 22.26 -11.48
N ALA A 80 6.81 21.81 -10.24
CA ALA A 80 8.10 21.68 -9.58
C ALA A 80 8.73 20.28 -9.79
N GLU A 81 8.16 19.47 -10.69
CA GLU A 81 8.56 18.10 -10.98
C GLU A 81 8.45 17.12 -9.80
N ALA A 82 7.72 17.49 -8.74
CA ALA A 82 7.32 16.55 -7.71
C ALA A 82 6.16 15.68 -8.23
N VAL A 83 6.10 14.44 -7.77
CA VAL A 83 4.97 13.54 -8.05
C VAL A 83 3.88 13.79 -7.01
N ILE A 84 2.70 14.21 -7.45
CA ILE A 84 1.49 14.28 -6.62
C ILE A 84 0.84 12.90 -6.63
N TYR A 85 0.58 12.35 -5.44
CA TYR A 85 -0.14 11.10 -5.23
C TYR A 85 -1.52 11.41 -4.65
N SER A 86 -2.55 10.83 -5.24
CA SER A 86 -3.95 10.98 -4.83
C SER A 86 -4.62 9.62 -4.76
N TYR A 87 -5.42 9.40 -3.72
CA TYR A 87 -6.09 8.14 -3.46
C TYR A 87 -7.58 8.34 -3.23
N SER A 88 -8.36 7.36 -3.73
CA SER A 88 -9.76 7.19 -3.40
C SER A 88 -9.94 5.81 -2.77
N ILE A 89 -10.62 5.75 -1.63
CA ILE A 89 -10.80 4.52 -0.85
C ILE A 89 -12.29 4.19 -0.80
N SER A 90 -12.64 2.94 -1.11
CA SER A 90 -13.97 2.40 -0.85
C SER A 90 -13.89 1.29 0.20
N SER A 91 -14.93 1.18 1.02
CA SER A 91 -15.05 0.07 1.98
C SER A 91 -15.53 -1.22 1.29
N GLY A 92 -16.17 -1.15 0.12
CA GLY A 92 -16.69 -2.32 -0.59
C GLY A 92 -18.04 -2.83 -0.04
N GLU A 93 -18.75 -3.63 -0.83
CA GLU A 93 -20.12 -4.05 -0.51
C GLU A 93 -20.23 -5.10 0.60
N GLN A 94 -19.17 -5.89 0.78
CA GLN A 94 -19.13 -7.01 1.72
C GLN A 94 -18.54 -6.63 3.08
N SER A 95 -18.12 -5.37 3.26
CA SER A 95 -17.63 -4.87 4.54
C SER A 95 -18.69 -4.96 5.63
N ARG A 96 -18.22 -5.36 6.82
CA ARG A 96 -19.03 -5.44 8.04
C ARG A 96 -18.59 -4.43 9.11
N GLN A 97 -17.48 -3.76 8.89
CA GLN A 97 -16.91 -2.72 9.77
C GLN A 97 -16.79 -1.39 9.02
N ILE A 98 -16.80 -0.31 9.78
CA ILE A 98 -16.40 1.03 9.31
C ILE A 98 -14.90 0.99 9.09
N LEU A 99 -14.39 1.49 7.96
CA LEU A 99 -12.95 1.61 7.73
C LEU A 99 -12.43 2.88 8.44
N THR A 100 -11.45 2.72 9.30
CA THR A 100 -10.95 3.75 10.21
C THR A 100 -9.46 4.05 10.04
N THR A 101 -8.69 3.19 9.38
CA THR A 101 -7.27 3.46 9.12
C THR A 101 -6.97 3.30 7.64
N PHE A 102 -6.21 4.25 7.09
CA PHE A 102 -5.51 4.10 5.81
C PHE A 102 -4.06 4.52 6.00
N ARG A 103 -3.14 3.56 5.83
CA ARG A 103 -1.70 3.76 6.04
C ARG A 103 -0.90 3.31 4.83
N LEU A 104 0.15 4.07 4.51
CA LEU A 104 1.14 3.78 3.49
C LEU A 104 2.54 3.80 4.10
N ALA A 105 3.35 2.80 3.77
CA ALA A 105 4.78 2.81 4.04
C ALA A 105 5.54 3.36 2.82
N LEU A 106 6.48 4.29 3.06
CA LEU A 106 7.22 5.03 2.05
C LEU A 106 8.72 4.80 2.21
N VAL A 107 9.44 4.71 1.09
CA VAL A 107 10.92 4.62 1.06
C VAL A 107 11.57 6.02 1.10
N GLY A 108 10.78 7.09 0.95
CA GLY A 108 11.24 8.47 0.93
C GLY A 108 10.38 9.42 1.74
N LYS A 109 10.83 10.68 1.83
CA LYS A 109 10.11 11.75 2.53
C LYS A 109 8.99 12.34 1.68
N VAL A 110 7.96 12.83 2.36
CA VAL A 110 6.89 13.64 1.77
C VAL A 110 7.40 15.08 1.57
N VAL A 111 7.12 15.69 0.42
CA VAL A 111 7.49 17.09 0.16
C VAL A 111 6.75 18.00 1.15
N GLY A 112 7.49 18.92 1.77
CA GLY A 112 6.96 19.81 2.80
C GLY A 112 6.93 19.20 4.21
N SER A 113 7.21 17.89 4.36
CA SER A 113 7.39 17.28 5.68
C SER A 113 8.73 17.64 6.31
N GLN A 114 8.75 17.68 7.64
CA GLN A 114 9.92 17.93 8.46
C GLN A 114 10.11 16.76 9.43
N ASP A 115 11.37 16.41 9.70
CA ASP A 115 11.69 15.44 10.74
C ASP A 115 11.35 16.03 12.11
N LEU A 116 10.83 15.19 13.00
CA LEU A 116 10.73 15.57 14.40
C LEU A 116 12.15 15.84 14.94
N PRO A 117 12.31 16.84 15.83
CA PRO A 117 13.60 17.09 16.47
C PRO A 117 14.10 15.82 17.17
N THR A 118 15.27 15.33 16.77
CA THR A 118 15.85 14.08 17.29
C THR A 118 16.29 14.19 18.75
N ASN A 119 16.48 15.41 19.27
CA ASN A 119 16.80 15.66 20.67
C ASN A 119 15.64 16.34 21.41
N MET A 120 14.78 15.52 22.02
CA MET A 120 13.66 16.00 22.84
C MET A 120 14.08 16.78 24.09
N GLN A 121 15.36 16.75 24.50
CA GLN A 121 15.87 17.53 25.63
C GLN A 121 16.11 19.00 25.27
N THR A 122 16.30 19.33 23.99
CA THR A 122 16.56 20.70 23.51
C THR A 122 15.43 21.29 22.68
N SER A 123 14.50 20.45 22.20
CA SER A 123 13.33 20.93 21.47
C SER A 123 12.22 21.35 22.42
N THR A 124 11.64 22.53 22.19
CA THR A 124 10.45 22.95 22.93
C THR A 124 9.22 22.19 22.41
N VAL A 125 8.21 22.02 23.27
CA VAL A 125 6.89 21.46 22.86
C VAL A 125 6.30 22.24 21.69
N ALA A 126 6.52 23.56 21.64
CA ALA A 126 6.06 24.42 20.55
C ALA A 126 6.73 24.07 19.21
N GLN A 127 8.01 23.72 19.20
CA GLN A 127 8.71 23.28 17.99
C GLN A 127 8.19 21.94 17.49
N ALA A 128 7.99 20.96 18.38
CA ALA A 128 7.41 19.67 18.01
C ALA A 128 5.99 19.85 17.44
N PHE A 129 5.17 20.70 18.05
CA PHE A 129 3.83 21.00 17.55
C PHE A 129 3.85 21.70 16.18
N ALA A 130 4.80 22.61 15.95
CA ALA A 130 4.96 23.25 14.65
C ALA A 130 5.32 22.25 13.55
N VAL A 131 6.20 21.28 13.83
CA VAL A 131 6.54 20.19 12.89
C VAL A 131 5.32 19.31 12.61
N LEU A 132 4.59 18.89 13.64
CA LEU A 132 3.38 18.07 13.46
C LEU A 132 2.34 18.81 12.60
N LYS A 133 2.13 20.11 12.85
CA LYS A 133 1.23 20.94 12.05
C LYS A 133 1.72 21.10 10.60
N ALA A 134 3.01 21.28 10.38
CA ALA A 134 3.58 21.33 9.03
C ALA A 134 3.39 20.00 8.29
N ASN A 135 3.61 18.87 8.97
CA ASN A 135 3.40 17.54 8.40
C ASN A 135 1.92 17.27 8.07
N GLU A 136 0.99 17.73 8.90
CA GLU A 136 -0.45 17.66 8.60
C GLU A 136 -0.81 18.49 7.35
N LEU A 137 -0.24 19.69 7.21
CA LEU A 137 -0.44 20.55 6.03
C LEU A 137 0.19 20.02 4.74
N ALA A 138 1.17 19.11 4.85
CA ALA A 138 1.79 18.46 3.69
C ALA A 138 0.90 17.35 3.09
N LEU A 139 -0.20 16.99 3.74
CA LEU A 139 -1.13 15.96 3.31
C LEU A 139 -2.43 16.57 2.79
N ALA A 140 -2.92 16.09 1.65
CA ALA A 140 -4.32 16.23 1.28
C ALA A 140 -5.13 15.24 2.14
N THR A 141 -6.06 15.78 2.93
CA THR A 141 -6.88 15.01 3.87
C THR A 141 -8.35 15.37 3.68
N PRO A 142 -9.24 14.38 3.47
CA PRO A 142 -10.68 14.66 3.33
C PRO A 142 -11.31 15.13 4.64
N GLY A 143 -12.45 15.81 4.53
CA GLY A 143 -13.21 16.28 5.69
C GLY A 143 -13.59 15.13 6.63
N GLY A 144 -13.44 15.34 7.93
CA GLY A 144 -13.68 14.31 8.96
C GLY A 144 -12.49 13.38 9.20
N TRP A 145 -11.39 13.52 8.46
CA TRP A 145 -10.16 12.76 8.65
C TRP A 145 -9.02 13.66 9.14
N ARG A 146 -8.01 13.02 9.75
CA ARG A 146 -6.74 13.62 10.13
C ARG A 146 -5.60 12.80 9.54
N GLY A 147 -4.70 13.47 8.84
CA GLY A 147 -3.46 12.90 8.33
C GLY A 147 -2.32 13.06 9.33
N SER A 148 -1.36 12.15 9.28
CA SER A 148 -0.12 12.19 10.05
C SER A 148 1.02 11.57 9.27
N ILE A 149 2.22 12.09 9.50
CA ILE A 149 3.47 11.58 8.90
C ILE A 149 4.37 11.17 10.05
N SER A 150 4.85 9.93 10.02
CA SER A 150 5.91 9.44 10.91
C SER A 150 7.15 9.20 10.06
N THR A 151 8.28 9.76 10.44
CA THR A 151 9.57 9.53 9.77
C THR A 151 10.42 8.58 10.60
N TYR A 152 11.14 7.71 9.91
CA TYR A 152 12.08 6.74 10.47
C TYR A 152 13.42 6.89 9.74
N GLU A 153 14.48 6.27 10.26
CA GLU A 153 15.82 6.35 9.65
C GLU A 153 15.82 5.93 8.16
N ASN A 154 15.00 4.93 7.81
CA ASN A 154 14.98 4.32 6.48
C ASN A 154 13.70 4.59 5.68
N GLY A 155 12.88 5.57 6.08
CA GLY A 155 11.64 5.86 5.35
C GLY A 155 10.65 6.73 6.11
N ALA A 156 9.41 6.69 5.67
CA ALA A 156 8.30 7.36 6.33
C ALA A 156 7.03 6.51 6.26
N SER A 157 6.07 6.78 7.12
CA SER A 157 4.70 6.29 6.97
C SER A 157 3.75 7.47 6.95
N VAL A 158 2.77 7.42 6.04
CA VAL A 158 1.65 8.36 6.03
C VAL A 158 0.43 7.59 6.51
N ASN A 159 -0.31 8.18 7.44
CA ASN A 159 -1.46 7.56 8.06
C ASN A 159 -2.61 8.55 8.15
N TRP A 160 -3.79 8.13 7.70
CA TRP A 160 -5.04 8.85 7.89
C TRP A 160 -5.97 8.04 8.80
N HIS A 161 -6.58 8.74 9.74
CA HIS A 161 -7.61 8.21 10.65
C HIS A 161 -8.74 9.23 10.78
N PRO A 162 -9.98 8.81 11.07
CA PRO A 162 -11.09 9.74 11.24
C PRO A 162 -10.92 10.51 12.55
N VAL A 163 -11.42 11.75 12.59
CA VAL A 163 -11.36 12.62 13.78
C VAL A 163 -12.22 12.08 14.91
N ASP A 164 -13.30 11.38 14.57
CA ASP A 164 -14.15 10.61 15.48
C ASP A 164 -14.53 9.28 14.82
N SER A 165 -15.02 8.30 15.59
CA SER A 165 -15.34 6.97 15.05
C SER A 165 -16.43 6.98 13.97
N THR A 166 -17.29 8.00 13.95
CA THR A 166 -18.40 8.09 12.98
C THR A 166 -17.96 8.62 11.62
N ALA A 167 -16.83 9.30 11.54
CA ALA A 167 -16.28 9.87 10.31
C ALA A 167 -15.51 8.87 9.42
N GLY A 168 -15.39 7.60 9.85
CA GLY A 168 -14.80 6.53 9.04
C GLY A 168 -15.62 6.20 7.78
N ILE A 169 -15.04 5.40 6.87
CA ILE A 169 -15.72 4.98 5.64
C ILE A 169 -16.69 3.85 5.97
N GLN A 170 -17.97 4.17 6.04
CA GLN A 170 -19.06 3.20 6.24
C GLN A 170 -18.99 2.06 5.21
N PRO A 171 -19.50 0.85 5.52
CA PRO A 171 -19.70 -0.19 4.50
C PRO A 171 -20.40 0.35 3.25
N LYS A 172 -19.94 -0.02 2.04
CA LYS A 172 -20.35 0.56 0.74
C LYS A 172 -20.01 2.04 0.52
N GLY A 173 -19.48 2.71 1.53
CA GLY A 173 -19.01 4.08 1.46
C GLY A 173 -17.73 4.21 0.64
N HIS A 174 -17.46 5.44 0.23
CA HIS A 174 -16.31 5.80 -0.57
C HIS A 174 -15.90 7.24 -0.27
N VAL A 175 -14.61 7.48 -0.11
CA VAL A 175 -14.02 8.79 0.18
C VAL A 175 -12.84 9.04 -0.75
N LYS A 176 -12.83 10.21 -1.40
CA LYS A 176 -11.71 10.72 -2.21
C LYS A 176 -10.94 11.79 -1.44
N GLY A 177 -9.74 12.11 -1.90
CA GLY A 177 -9.01 13.30 -1.45
C GLY A 177 -7.91 13.04 -0.43
N PHE A 178 -7.54 11.76 -0.22
CA PHE A 178 -6.29 11.42 0.45
C PHE A 178 -5.14 11.66 -0.53
N GLY A 179 -4.04 12.26 -0.10
CA GLY A 179 -2.91 12.46 -1.00
C GLY A 179 -1.75 13.22 -0.38
N PHE A 180 -0.65 13.32 -1.14
CA PHE A 180 0.55 14.06 -0.77
C PHE A 180 1.48 14.20 -1.98
N SER A 181 2.49 15.07 -1.89
CA SER A 181 3.54 15.19 -2.91
C SER A 181 4.84 14.50 -2.47
N SER A 182 5.58 13.89 -3.39
CA SER A 182 6.90 13.32 -3.13
C SER A 182 7.89 13.61 -4.28
N GLN A 183 9.18 13.61 -3.97
CA GLN A 183 10.25 13.61 -4.97
C GLN A 183 10.59 12.19 -5.46
N GLY A 184 10.05 11.16 -4.81
CA GLY A 184 10.19 9.78 -5.24
C GLY A 184 9.23 9.44 -6.39
N LEU A 185 9.71 8.63 -7.32
CA LEU A 185 8.89 8.05 -8.39
C LEU A 185 7.96 6.96 -7.84
N PRO A 186 6.77 6.80 -8.46
CA PRO A 186 5.81 5.81 -8.03
C PRO A 186 6.38 4.40 -8.18
N GLY A 187 5.95 3.52 -7.30
CA GLY A 187 6.08 2.09 -7.48
C GLY A 187 4.97 1.38 -6.73
N LEU A 188 4.87 0.06 -6.90
CA LEU A 188 3.90 -0.73 -6.15
C LEU A 188 4.35 -0.89 -4.70
N GLY A 189 3.47 -0.53 -3.77
CA GLY A 189 3.65 -0.75 -2.34
C GLY A 189 2.37 -1.24 -1.68
N VAL A 190 2.48 -1.62 -0.42
CA VAL A 190 1.35 -2.12 0.38
C VAL A 190 0.74 -0.98 1.17
N ALA A 191 -0.55 -0.76 0.94
CA ALA A 191 -1.43 -0.01 1.81
C ALA A 191 -2.03 -0.93 2.87
N GLN A 192 -2.02 -0.47 4.12
CA GLN A 192 -2.68 -1.14 5.24
C GLN A 192 -3.99 -0.40 5.52
N LEU A 193 -5.12 -1.13 5.51
CA LEU A 193 -6.41 -0.58 5.87
C LEU A 193 -7.00 -1.37 7.03
N GLU A 194 -7.58 -0.66 8.00
CA GLU A 194 -8.12 -1.26 9.22
C GLU A 194 -9.59 -0.82 9.36
N GLY A 195 -10.42 -1.75 9.79
CA GLY A 195 -11.77 -1.50 10.26
C GLY A 195 -11.80 -1.05 11.72
N GLU A 196 -12.94 -0.53 12.14
CA GLU A 196 -13.21 -0.28 13.55
C GLU A 196 -13.24 -1.62 14.30
N SER A 197 -12.34 -1.76 15.28
CA SER A 197 -12.37 -2.88 16.22
C SER A 197 -13.42 -2.59 17.29
N ASP A 198 -14.34 -3.55 17.49
CA ASP A 198 -15.58 -3.33 18.26
C ASP A 198 -15.37 -3.06 19.76
N ALA A 199 -14.17 -3.29 20.33
CA ALA A 199 -13.76 -2.89 21.68
C ALA A 199 -12.32 -3.37 21.97
N ILE A 200 -11.74 -2.84 23.05
CA ILE A 200 -10.53 -3.38 23.73
C ILE A 200 -10.63 -4.91 23.76
N ASN A 201 -9.62 -5.60 23.21
CA ASN A 201 -9.47 -7.05 23.31
C ASN A 201 -9.86 -7.47 24.73
N GLY A 202 -10.89 -8.31 24.86
CA GLY A 202 -11.67 -8.49 26.11
C GLY A 202 -10.92 -9.14 27.27
N TYR A 203 -9.64 -8.84 27.44
CA TYR A 203 -8.77 -9.25 28.51
C TYR A 203 -9.35 -8.82 29.85
N SER A 204 -9.40 -9.75 30.80
CA SER A 204 -9.65 -9.40 32.19
C SER A 204 -8.32 -8.94 32.80
N GLY A 205 -8.08 -7.63 32.90
CA GLY A 205 -6.85 -7.08 33.49
C GLY A 205 -5.81 -6.65 32.43
N GLU A 206 -4.54 -6.91 32.68
CA GLU A 206 -3.41 -6.48 31.82
C GLU A 206 -3.25 -7.31 30.55
N GLY A 207 -3.95 -8.45 30.43
CA GLY A 207 -3.78 -9.40 29.34
C GLY A 207 -2.64 -10.39 29.59
N PRO A 208 -2.32 -11.25 28.61
CA PRO A 208 -1.18 -12.16 28.71
C PRO A 208 0.14 -11.39 28.68
N ASP A 209 1.14 -11.91 29.38
CA ASP A 209 2.52 -11.43 29.31
C ASP A 209 2.99 -11.42 27.85
N SER A 210 3.42 -10.26 27.33
CA SER A 210 3.87 -10.10 25.94
C SER A 210 5.05 -11.00 25.59
N ASP A 211 5.86 -11.37 26.57
CA ASP A 211 7.02 -12.25 26.37
C ASP A 211 6.65 -13.73 26.37
N SER A 212 5.42 -14.10 26.77
CA SER A 212 4.92 -15.48 26.72
C SER A 212 4.64 -15.94 25.29
N ASP A 213 4.63 -17.25 25.06
CA ASP A 213 4.35 -17.82 23.73
C ASP A 213 2.97 -17.42 23.20
N ILE A 214 1.94 -17.37 24.06
CA ILE A 214 0.60 -16.89 23.69
C ILE A 214 0.58 -15.37 23.46
N GLY A 215 1.29 -14.60 24.28
CA GLY A 215 1.43 -13.15 24.11
C GLY A 215 2.08 -12.77 22.78
N ARG A 216 3.14 -13.48 22.38
CA ARG A 216 3.78 -13.28 21.07
C ARG A 216 2.86 -13.66 19.90
N GLN A 217 2.06 -14.73 20.03
CA GLN A 217 1.08 -15.07 18.99
C GLN A 217 -0.03 -14.02 18.87
N ILE A 218 -0.48 -13.45 19.99
CA ILE A 218 -1.41 -12.32 20.01
C ILE A 218 -0.79 -11.09 19.38
N GLN A 219 0.47 -10.78 19.70
CA GLN A 219 1.19 -9.68 19.05
C GLN A 219 1.25 -9.88 17.54
N VAL A 220 1.50 -11.11 17.06
CA VAL A 220 1.46 -11.42 15.62
C VAL A 220 0.06 -11.19 15.04
N LEU A 221 -1.03 -11.50 15.76
CA LEU A 221 -2.37 -11.17 15.31
C LEU A 221 -2.58 -9.65 15.20
N GLU A 222 -2.18 -8.89 16.23
CA GLU A 222 -2.30 -7.44 16.29
C GLU A 222 -1.46 -6.75 15.21
N ASP A 223 -0.21 -7.20 15.01
CA ASP A 223 0.70 -6.69 13.97
C ASP A 223 0.17 -6.94 12.55
N ASN A 224 -0.73 -7.91 12.39
CA ASN A 224 -1.36 -8.27 11.11
C ASN A 224 -2.86 -7.96 11.08
N ASP A 225 -3.37 -7.13 12.00
CA ASP A 225 -4.80 -6.79 12.09
C ASP A 225 -5.19 -5.69 11.08
N PHE A 226 -4.86 -5.93 9.81
CA PHE A 226 -5.18 -5.04 8.70
C PHE A 226 -5.45 -5.83 7.43
N VAL A 227 -6.13 -5.19 6.48
CA VAL A 227 -6.30 -5.67 5.13
C VAL A 227 -5.27 -5.00 4.22
N ALA A 228 -4.39 -5.79 3.62
CA ALA A 228 -3.40 -5.30 2.66
C ALA A 228 -4.02 -5.03 1.28
N ARG A 229 -3.67 -3.90 0.66
CA ARG A 229 -3.96 -3.60 -0.75
C ARG A 229 -2.74 -3.04 -1.44
N ILE A 230 -2.58 -3.36 -2.72
CA ILE A 230 -1.53 -2.78 -3.54
C ILE A 230 -1.96 -1.37 -3.96
N ALA A 231 -1.05 -0.41 -3.86
CA ALA A 231 -1.25 0.98 -4.26
C ALA A 231 0.03 1.55 -4.88
N ALA A 232 -0.10 2.64 -5.65
CA ALA A 232 1.06 3.39 -6.13
C ALA A 232 1.60 4.26 -4.99
N VAL A 233 2.85 4.08 -4.57
CA VAL A 233 3.50 4.85 -3.50
C VAL A 233 4.92 5.24 -3.91
N PRO A 234 5.53 6.30 -3.34
CA PRO A 234 6.91 6.67 -3.64
C PRO A 234 7.89 5.62 -3.08
N THR A 235 8.34 4.74 -3.95
CA THR A 235 9.30 3.66 -3.61
C THR A 235 10.68 3.87 -4.22
N ILE A 236 10.75 4.65 -5.31
CA ILE A 236 11.97 4.84 -6.10
C ILE A 236 12.50 6.24 -5.85
N ALA A 237 13.59 6.36 -5.10
CA ALA A 237 14.25 7.64 -4.90
C ALA A 237 14.88 8.16 -6.20
N VAL A 238 14.67 9.44 -6.52
CA VAL A 238 15.35 10.13 -7.62
C VAL A 238 16.65 10.74 -7.11
N HIS A 239 17.74 10.52 -7.85
CA HIS A 239 19.05 11.06 -7.47
C HIS A 239 19.15 12.56 -7.82
N THR A 240 19.88 13.32 -7.01
CA THR A 240 20.19 14.75 -7.24
C THR A 240 21.70 14.95 -7.19
N PRO A 241 22.36 15.35 -8.30
CA PRO A 241 21.80 15.67 -9.61
C PRO A 241 21.20 14.43 -10.32
N PHE A 242 20.26 14.67 -11.25
CA PHE A 242 19.58 13.59 -11.97
C PHE A 242 20.56 12.75 -12.79
N ASP A 243 20.50 11.42 -12.63
CA ASP A 243 21.23 10.44 -13.42
C ASP A 243 20.23 9.44 -14.02
N PRO A 244 20.07 9.40 -15.36
CA PRO A 244 19.10 8.52 -16.01
C PRO A 244 19.47 7.04 -15.87
N ALA A 245 20.76 6.68 -15.85
CA ALA A 245 21.20 5.30 -15.74
C ALA A 245 20.89 4.77 -14.33
N VAL A 246 21.24 5.54 -13.30
CA VAL A 246 20.93 5.18 -11.90
C VAL A 246 19.42 5.12 -11.66
N THR A 247 18.66 6.03 -12.25
CA THR A 247 17.19 6.05 -12.11
C THR A 247 16.56 4.82 -12.76
N LEU A 248 16.97 4.46 -13.98
CA LEU A 248 16.53 3.24 -14.66
C LEU A 248 16.91 1.96 -13.90
N GLU A 249 18.10 1.90 -13.29
CA GLU A 249 18.50 0.77 -12.44
C GLU A 249 17.59 0.61 -11.22
N ARG A 250 17.17 1.72 -10.60
CA ARG A 250 16.23 1.68 -9.47
C ARG A 250 14.82 1.26 -9.90
N ILE A 251 14.33 1.76 -11.05
CA ILE A 251 13.05 1.33 -11.64
C ILE A 251 13.08 -0.18 -11.92
N GLN A 252 14.13 -0.66 -12.60
CA GLN A 252 14.33 -2.07 -12.91
C GLN A 252 14.38 -2.94 -11.64
N THR A 253 15.13 -2.50 -10.63
CA THR A 253 15.23 -3.19 -9.34
C THR A 253 13.86 -3.30 -8.66
N HIS A 254 13.09 -2.22 -8.63
CA HIS A 254 11.75 -2.23 -8.06
C HIS A 254 10.78 -3.11 -8.85
N MET A 255 10.81 -3.05 -10.18
CA MET A 255 10.00 -3.87 -11.08
C MET A 255 10.18 -5.37 -10.80
N HIS A 256 11.38 -5.84 -10.48
CA HIS A 256 11.62 -7.25 -10.16
C HIS A 256 10.87 -7.74 -8.92
N THR A 257 10.50 -6.85 -8.00
CA THR A 257 9.68 -7.22 -6.84
C THR A 257 8.25 -7.61 -7.24
N TRP A 258 7.77 -7.17 -8.42
CA TRP A 258 6.40 -7.37 -8.88
C TRP A 258 6.12 -8.82 -9.30
N ILE A 259 7.15 -9.59 -9.63
CA ILE A 259 7.04 -11.02 -9.97
C ILE A 259 6.54 -11.81 -8.76
N ALA A 260 7.11 -11.57 -7.58
CA ALA A 260 6.70 -12.25 -6.35
C ALA A 260 5.26 -11.91 -5.95
N MET A 261 4.78 -10.72 -6.32
CA MET A 261 3.40 -10.28 -6.14
C MET A 261 2.45 -10.80 -7.23
N GLN A 262 2.96 -11.53 -8.23
CA GLN A 262 2.21 -12.00 -9.42
C GLN A 262 1.60 -10.86 -10.25
N LEU A 263 2.20 -9.68 -10.18
CA LEU A 263 1.79 -8.48 -10.92
C LEU A 263 2.56 -8.33 -12.24
N LEU A 264 3.54 -9.19 -12.49
CA LEU A 264 4.37 -9.20 -13.69
C LEU A 264 4.75 -10.64 -14.05
N ASP A 265 4.48 -11.03 -15.29
CA ASP A 265 4.89 -12.31 -15.85
C ASP A 265 6.43 -12.39 -15.97
N PRO A 266 7.09 -13.48 -15.53
CA PRO A 266 8.54 -13.60 -15.58
C PRO A 266 9.15 -13.50 -16.99
N ALA A 267 8.46 -14.00 -18.02
CA ALA A 267 8.97 -13.94 -19.39
C ALA A 267 8.86 -12.51 -19.95
N PHE A 268 7.77 -11.82 -19.63
CA PHE A 268 7.62 -10.40 -19.96
C PHE A 268 8.62 -9.53 -19.20
N SER A 269 8.85 -9.81 -17.91
CA SER A 269 9.91 -9.16 -17.12
C SER A 269 11.29 -9.33 -17.77
N SER A 270 11.63 -10.56 -18.19
CA SER A 270 12.91 -10.84 -18.88
C SER A 270 13.03 -10.09 -20.21
N GLN A 271 11.92 -9.80 -20.89
CA GLN A 271 11.91 -8.98 -22.09
C GLN A 271 12.18 -7.51 -21.78
N LEU A 272 11.51 -6.95 -20.78
CA LEU A 272 11.75 -5.58 -20.31
C LEU A 272 13.19 -5.40 -19.80
N ASP A 273 13.73 -6.39 -19.09
CA ASP A 273 15.09 -6.38 -18.53
C ASP A 273 16.17 -6.13 -19.60
N ARG A 274 16.04 -6.77 -20.76
CA ARG A 274 16.97 -6.55 -21.90
C ARG A 274 16.96 -5.10 -22.39
N TYR A 275 15.78 -4.49 -22.45
CA TYR A 275 15.64 -3.09 -22.85
C TYR A 275 16.16 -2.13 -21.78
N PHE A 276 15.92 -2.41 -20.50
CA PHE A 276 16.53 -1.68 -19.39
C PHE A 276 18.05 -1.72 -19.46
N GLN A 277 18.65 -2.91 -19.54
CA GLN A 277 20.11 -3.07 -19.64
C GLN A 277 20.70 -2.30 -20.83
N SER A 278 20.03 -2.35 -21.99
CA SER A 278 20.45 -1.60 -23.16
C SER A 278 20.32 -0.08 -22.96
N ALA A 279 19.25 0.39 -22.35
CA ALA A 279 19.03 1.82 -22.07
C ALA A 279 20.06 2.35 -21.06
N ILE A 280 20.26 1.65 -19.95
CA ILE A 280 21.25 1.97 -18.89
C ILE A 280 22.65 2.06 -19.51
N SER A 281 23.05 1.06 -20.29
CA SER A 281 24.34 1.04 -20.96
C SER A 281 24.50 2.21 -21.94
N ALA A 282 23.46 2.53 -22.71
CA ALA A 282 23.48 3.67 -23.62
C ALA A 282 23.67 5.01 -22.88
N TYR A 283 22.97 5.24 -21.76
CA TYR A 283 23.14 6.46 -20.97
C TYR A 283 24.54 6.55 -20.34
N ARG A 284 25.10 5.44 -19.85
CA ARG A 284 26.49 5.38 -19.36
C ARG A 284 27.52 5.72 -20.42
N LEU A 285 27.27 5.31 -21.67
CA LEU A 285 28.13 5.59 -22.81
C LEU A 285 27.85 6.96 -23.47
N ASN A 286 27.05 7.82 -22.83
CA ASN A 286 26.62 9.12 -23.37
C ASN A 286 25.95 9.02 -24.75
N GLN A 287 25.08 8.03 -24.94
CA GLN A 287 24.29 7.78 -26.14
C GLN A 287 22.78 7.97 -25.88
N PRO A 288 22.32 9.20 -25.54
CA PRO A 288 20.95 9.43 -25.08
C PRO A 288 19.87 9.10 -26.12
N LYS A 289 20.19 9.24 -27.42
CA LYS A 289 19.26 8.85 -28.50
C LYS A 289 18.98 7.35 -28.51
N VAL A 290 19.99 6.53 -28.24
CA VAL A 290 19.84 5.07 -28.16
C VAL A 290 19.04 4.73 -26.90
N GLY A 291 19.37 5.33 -25.75
CA GLY A 291 18.62 5.15 -24.50
C GLY A 291 17.14 5.47 -24.65
N LYS A 292 16.80 6.64 -25.22
CA LYS A 292 15.41 7.06 -25.49
C LYS A 292 14.67 6.05 -26.38
N LYS A 293 15.32 5.52 -27.41
CA LYS A 293 14.72 4.51 -28.30
C LYS A 293 14.37 3.23 -27.53
N GLN A 294 15.26 2.74 -26.66
CA GLN A 294 14.98 1.55 -25.86
C GLN A 294 13.83 1.78 -24.87
N ILE A 295 13.78 2.96 -24.24
CA ILE A 295 12.65 3.35 -23.39
C ILE A 295 11.34 3.36 -24.19
N GLN A 296 11.33 3.97 -25.37
CA GLN A 296 10.14 4.01 -26.22
C GLN A 296 9.65 2.60 -26.59
N THR A 297 10.57 1.69 -26.90
CA THR A 297 10.21 0.28 -27.17
C THR A 297 9.60 -0.40 -25.94
N MET A 298 10.09 -0.12 -24.72
CA MET A 298 9.43 -0.64 -23.50
C MET A 298 8.01 -0.08 -23.33
N ARG A 299 7.82 1.23 -23.52
CA ARG A 299 6.50 1.86 -23.46
C ARG A 299 5.53 1.25 -24.47
N GLU A 300 5.97 1.02 -25.71
CA GLU A 300 5.16 0.35 -26.73
C GLU A 300 4.79 -1.10 -26.37
N LEU A 301 5.65 -1.83 -25.64
CA LEU A 301 5.31 -3.16 -25.13
C LEU A 301 4.27 -3.09 -24.02
N ILE A 302 4.38 -2.12 -23.11
CA ILE A 302 3.40 -1.90 -22.05
C ILE A 302 2.04 -1.54 -22.64
N LYS A 303 1.99 -0.64 -23.62
CA LYS A 303 0.74 -0.23 -24.30
C LYS A 303 0.06 -1.35 -25.08
N LYS A 304 0.80 -2.38 -25.50
CA LYS A 304 0.20 -3.57 -26.12
C LYS A 304 -0.54 -4.45 -25.11
N GLU A 305 -0.09 -4.47 -23.86
CA GLU A 305 -0.76 -5.19 -22.77
C GLU A 305 -1.91 -4.37 -22.18
N HIS A 306 -1.75 -3.05 -22.08
CA HIS A 306 -2.75 -2.11 -21.56
C HIS A 306 -2.79 -0.85 -22.41
N ALA A 307 -3.73 -0.79 -23.35
CA ALA A 307 -3.86 0.33 -24.28
C ALA A 307 -4.19 1.67 -23.59
N ASP A 308 -4.72 1.62 -22.37
CA ASP A 308 -5.10 2.73 -21.51
C ASP A 308 -4.08 3.02 -20.39
N ALA A 309 -2.88 2.42 -20.44
CA ALA A 309 -1.84 2.66 -19.44
C ALA A 309 -1.40 4.14 -19.34
N ASP A 310 -1.70 4.96 -20.35
CA ASP A 310 -1.39 6.39 -20.41
C ASP A 310 -2.59 7.30 -20.09
N ARG A 311 -3.79 6.76 -19.82
CA ARG A 311 -4.95 7.57 -19.47
C ARG A 311 -4.88 8.00 -18.00
N GLU A 312 -4.79 9.31 -17.77
CA GLU A 312 -4.72 9.92 -16.44
C GLU A 312 -6.12 10.01 -15.75
N ASP A 313 -7.21 9.87 -16.53
CA ASP A 313 -8.59 10.11 -16.09
C ASP A 313 -9.44 8.82 -16.05
N ASP A 314 -9.30 8.02 -14.99
CA ASP A 314 -10.24 6.93 -14.64
C ASP A 314 -11.47 7.48 -13.87
N ASP A 315 -12.02 8.65 -14.22
CA ASP A 315 -13.20 9.21 -13.51
C ASP A 315 -14.54 8.56 -13.94
N ASP A 316 -14.54 7.68 -14.94
CA ASP A 316 -15.74 7.02 -15.47
C ASP A 316 -15.76 5.50 -15.27
N ASP A 317 -15.12 4.96 -14.22
CA ASP A 317 -15.16 3.51 -13.96
C ASP A 317 -16.44 3.04 -13.25
N ARG A 318 -17.59 3.53 -13.73
CA ARG A 318 -18.87 2.81 -13.63
C ARG A 318 -19.08 1.99 -14.90
N GLY A 319 -18.20 1.02 -15.10
CA GLY A 319 -18.48 -0.18 -15.89
C GLY A 319 -18.44 0.01 -17.40
N GLU A 320 -17.27 0.32 -17.95
CA GLU A 320 -17.03 0.13 -19.39
C GLU A 320 -17.00 -1.36 -19.74
N ARG A 321 -18.21 -1.88 -19.94
CA ARG A 321 -18.55 -2.92 -20.91
C ARG A 321 -18.18 -2.38 -22.31
N GLY A 322 -16.90 -2.41 -22.65
CA GLY A 322 -16.41 -1.67 -23.81
C GLY A 322 -15.34 -2.33 -24.67
N ASP A 323 -15.01 -3.62 -24.51
CA ASP A 323 -14.54 -4.42 -25.65
C ASP A 323 -14.61 -5.92 -25.31
N HIS A 324 -15.30 -6.67 -26.17
CA HIS A 324 -15.76 -8.03 -25.86
C HIS A 324 -14.87 -9.14 -26.46
N ASP A 325 -13.81 -8.79 -27.18
CA ASP A 325 -13.13 -9.76 -28.06
C ASP A 325 -11.78 -10.32 -27.58
N ASP A 326 -11.18 -9.82 -26.50
CA ASP A 326 -9.91 -10.39 -25.98
C ASP A 326 -9.95 -10.77 -24.49
N LYS A 327 -11.14 -11.09 -23.96
CA LYS A 327 -11.37 -11.46 -22.53
C LYS A 327 -10.64 -12.73 -22.07
N ASN A 328 -9.94 -13.43 -22.97
CA ASN A 328 -9.21 -14.65 -22.66
C ASN A 328 -7.69 -14.48 -22.61
N LYS A 329 -7.14 -13.32 -23.01
CA LYS A 329 -5.71 -13.07 -22.79
C LYS A 329 -5.51 -12.52 -21.39
N ARG A 330 -4.88 -13.32 -20.55
CA ARG A 330 -4.33 -12.85 -19.28
C ARG A 330 -3.21 -11.88 -19.62
N ALA A 331 -3.37 -10.61 -19.28
CA ALA A 331 -2.34 -9.60 -19.46
C ALA A 331 -1.04 -10.03 -18.75
N LEU A 332 0.10 -9.75 -19.36
CA LEU A 332 1.42 -10.14 -18.86
C LEU A 332 1.93 -9.23 -17.72
N ILE A 333 1.22 -8.14 -17.45
CA ILE A 333 1.51 -7.19 -16.39
C ILE A 333 0.17 -6.70 -15.81
N ASP A 334 0.12 -6.37 -14.52
CA ASP A 334 -1.05 -5.74 -13.89
C ASP A 334 -1.27 -4.30 -14.41
N LYS A 335 -2.53 -3.83 -14.47
CA LYS A 335 -2.86 -2.50 -15.01
C LYS A 335 -2.18 -1.37 -14.21
N LEU A 336 -2.18 -1.45 -12.87
CA LEU A 336 -1.52 -0.43 -12.04
C LEU A 336 0.01 -0.48 -12.22
N ALA A 337 0.58 -1.69 -12.27
CA ALA A 337 2.00 -1.89 -12.52
C ALA A 337 2.43 -1.30 -13.89
N ALA A 338 1.61 -1.49 -14.92
CA ALA A 338 1.82 -0.92 -16.25
C ALA A 338 1.78 0.62 -16.26
N ARG A 339 0.77 1.22 -15.62
CA ARG A 339 0.64 2.69 -15.48
C ARG A 339 1.84 3.31 -14.78
N ILE A 340 2.29 2.69 -13.69
CA ILE A 340 3.48 3.12 -12.94
C ILE A 340 4.72 3.05 -13.82
N LEU A 341 4.93 1.92 -14.49
CA LEU A 341 6.11 1.72 -15.32
C LEU A 341 6.14 2.69 -16.52
N ASP A 342 5.01 2.93 -17.19
CA ASP A 342 4.95 3.91 -18.28
C ASP A 342 5.28 5.34 -17.78
N PHE A 343 4.71 5.72 -16.63
CA PHE A 343 4.99 7.02 -16.02
C PHE A 343 6.46 7.21 -15.68
N ASP A 344 7.09 6.22 -15.04
CA ASP A 344 8.52 6.26 -14.67
C ASP A 344 9.42 6.38 -15.91
N LEU A 345 9.09 5.63 -16.96
CA LEU A 345 9.78 5.69 -18.24
C LEU A 345 9.60 7.06 -18.93
N LYS A 346 8.38 7.63 -18.88
CA LYS A 346 8.08 9.00 -19.38
C LYS A 346 8.82 10.05 -18.56
N TYR A 347 8.96 9.86 -17.25
CA TYR A 347 9.73 10.76 -16.38
C TYR A 347 11.20 10.82 -16.82
N VAL A 348 11.85 9.66 -17.02
CA VAL A 348 13.26 9.61 -17.45
C VAL A 348 13.47 10.31 -18.79
N THR A 349 12.59 10.08 -19.77
CA THR A 349 12.73 10.73 -21.09
C THR A 349 12.52 12.24 -21.02
N LYS A 350 11.55 12.71 -20.23
CA LYS A 350 11.30 14.15 -19.99
C LYS A 350 12.52 14.83 -19.37
N ARG A 351 13.13 14.23 -18.35
CA ARG A 351 14.32 14.77 -17.66
C ARG A 351 15.57 14.82 -18.54
N MET A 352 15.65 13.95 -19.55
CA MET A 352 16.72 13.94 -20.54
C MET A 352 16.52 14.90 -21.72
N GLY A 353 15.54 15.81 -21.63
CA GLY A 353 15.25 16.78 -22.67
C GLY A 353 14.48 16.19 -23.85
N GLY A 354 13.67 15.15 -23.62
CA GLY A 354 12.69 14.70 -24.60
C GLY A 354 11.69 15.80 -24.92
N ASP A 355 11.38 15.97 -26.20
CA ASP A 355 10.40 16.95 -26.70
C ASP A 355 9.08 16.90 -25.90
N LYS A 356 8.45 18.07 -25.73
CA LYS A 356 7.19 18.29 -25.01
C LYS A 356 5.96 17.69 -25.73
N ASP A 357 6.16 16.68 -26.56
CA ASP A 357 5.09 16.05 -27.32
C ASP A 357 4.73 14.73 -26.62
N ASP A 358 3.81 14.82 -25.66
CA ASP A 358 2.89 13.76 -25.18
C ASP A 358 1.97 14.36 -24.11
#